data_AF-C3KQW7-F1
#
_entry.id   AF-C3KQW7-F1
#
_cell.length_a   1.000
_cell.length_b   1.000
_cell.length_c   1.000
_cell.angle_alpha   90.00
_cell.angle_beta   90.00
_cell.angle_gamma   90.00
#
_symmetry.space_group_name_H-M   'P 1'
#
loop_
_entity.id
_entity.type
_entity.pdbx_description
1 polymer ?
#
loop_
_entity_poly.entity_id
_entity_poly.type
_entity_poly.pdbx_seq_one_letter_code
_entity_poly.pdbx_strand_id
1 'polypeptide(L)'
;MGNDQSPAVFQVPLMEVDDDLRGLLLVDRKRTVRAIAVHLLLRTRPHLLFRRDQNEVTLEDLVDRTVDAILTVPERVLGDFAQEDAAPRAAATDFIARTVFEALTGSFETAHADRPGGV
;
A
#
# COMPACT_ATOMS: atom_id res chain seq x y z
N MET A 1 6.66 -12.90 20.63
CA MET A 1 7.26 -12.99 19.28
C MET A 1 6.78 -11.80 18.51
N GLY A 2 7.65 -10.83 18.24
CA GLY A 2 7.28 -9.64 17.48
C GLY A 2 7.02 -10.06 16.04
N ASN A 3 5.83 -9.72 15.52
CA ASN A 3 5.57 -9.81 14.10
C ASN A 3 6.45 -8.74 13.42
N ASP A 4 7.63 -9.12 12.92
CA ASP A 4 8.50 -8.26 12.12
C ASP A 4 7.85 -8.01 10.76
N GLN A 5 6.81 -7.20 10.76
CA GLN A 5 6.16 -6.73 9.56
C GLN A 5 6.79 -5.43 9.13
N SER A 6 7.33 -5.45 7.92
CA SER A 6 8.06 -4.33 7.34
C SER A 6 7.19 -3.63 6.29
N PRO A 7 7.29 -2.29 6.18
CA PRO A 7 6.77 -1.52 5.05
C PRO A 7 7.17 -2.09 3.68
N ALA A 8 8.24 -2.89 3.61
CA ALA A 8 8.71 -3.58 2.42
C ALA A 8 7.62 -4.41 1.71
N VAL A 9 6.61 -4.90 2.42
CA VAL A 9 5.49 -5.64 1.80
C VAL A 9 4.71 -4.78 0.81
N PHE A 10 4.71 -3.46 0.97
CA PHE A 10 4.06 -2.51 0.07
C PHE A 10 5.01 -1.88 -0.94
N GLN A 11 6.34 -1.96 -0.73
CA GLN A 11 7.33 -1.38 -1.65
C GLN A 11 7.32 -2.09 -3.02
N VAL A 12 7.33 -3.44 -3.04
CA VAL A 12 7.33 -4.19 -4.31
C VAL A 12 6.08 -3.91 -5.14
N PRO A 13 4.85 -4.00 -4.59
CA PRO A 13 3.64 -3.64 -5.35
C PRO A 13 3.63 -2.18 -5.83
N LEU A 14 4.20 -1.23 -5.08
CA LEU A 14 4.33 0.16 -5.54
C LEU A 14 5.30 0.30 -6.72
N MET A 15 6.37 -0.47 -6.75
CA MET A 15 7.31 -0.52 -7.88
C MET A 15 6.68 -1.14 -9.13
N GLU A 16 5.71 -2.05 -8.98
CA GLU A 16 4.95 -2.66 -10.07
C GLU A 16 3.86 -1.76 -10.68
N VAL A 17 3.55 -0.62 -10.06
CA VAL A 17 2.60 0.35 -10.63
C VAL A 17 3.16 0.91 -11.94
N ASP A 18 2.39 0.79 -13.03
CA ASP A 18 2.78 1.29 -14.35
C ASP A 18 2.98 2.81 -14.35
N ASP A 19 3.97 3.29 -15.11
CA ASP A 19 4.32 4.72 -15.17
C ASP A 19 3.14 5.59 -15.65
N ASP A 20 2.29 5.08 -16.55
CA ASP A 20 1.05 5.74 -16.95
C ASP A 20 0.09 5.95 -15.77
N LEU A 21 -0.06 4.93 -14.92
CA LEU A 21 -0.90 5.01 -13.73
C LEU A 21 -0.30 5.95 -12.68
N ARG A 22 1.04 6.04 -12.59
CA ARG A 22 1.72 7.03 -11.74
C ARG A 22 1.50 8.44 -12.26
N GLY A 23 1.64 8.68 -13.56
CA GLY A 23 1.40 9.98 -14.18
C GLY A 23 -0.03 10.48 -13.96
N LEU A 24 -1.01 9.57 -13.97
CA LEU A 24 -2.41 9.90 -13.68
C LEU A 24 -2.66 10.37 -12.23
N LEU A 25 -1.74 10.16 -11.28
CA LEU A 25 -1.86 10.74 -9.93
C LEU A 25 -1.80 12.27 -9.95
N LEU A 26 -1.08 12.83 -10.92
CA LEU A 26 -0.93 14.28 -11.07
C LEU A 26 -2.13 14.92 -11.79
N VAL A 27 -2.95 14.11 -12.47
CA VAL A 27 -4.07 14.59 -13.30
C VAL A 27 -5.42 14.33 -12.62
N ASP A 28 -5.65 13.10 -12.13
CA ASP A 28 -6.88 12.70 -11.45
C ASP A 28 -6.54 11.88 -10.20
N ARG A 29 -6.03 12.59 -9.19
CA ARG A 29 -5.57 12.00 -7.93
C ARG A 29 -6.62 11.11 -7.28
N LYS A 30 -7.87 11.58 -7.17
CA LYS A 30 -8.93 10.85 -6.45
C LYS A 30 -9.22 9.49 -7.08
N ARG A 31 -9.34 9.44 -8.42
CA ARG A 31 -9.63 8.20 -9.13
C ARG A 31 -8.42 7.25 -9.14
N THR A 32 -7.23 7.80 -9.38
CA THR A 32 -5.99 7.03 -9.52
C THR A 32 -5.56 6.41 -8.19
N VAL A 33 -5.72 7.12 -7.08
CA VAL A 33 -5.37 6.60 -5.74
C VAL A 33 -6.15 5.33 -5.39
N ARG A 34 -7.44 5.25 -5.74
CA ARG A 34 -8.24 4.04 -5.51
C ARG A 34 -7.74 2.85 -6.32
N ALA A 35 -7.34 3.06 -7.58
CA ALA A 35 -6.78 2.02 -8.42
C ALA A 35 -5.44 1.49 -7.85
N ILE A 36 -4.57 2.40 -7.38
CA ILE A 36 -3.32 2.02 -6.72
C ILE A 36 -3.61 1.26 -5.43
N ALA A 37 -4.50 1.75 -4.58
CA ALA A 37 -4.86 1.07 -3.32
C ALA A 37 -5.35 -0.37 -3.55
N VAL A 38 -6.23 -0.58 -4.54
CA VAL A 38 -6.70 -1.92 -4.92
C VAL A 38 -5.54 -2.79 -5.41
N HIS A 39 -4.68 -2.26 -6.28
CA HIS A 39 -3.51 -2.98 -6.77
C HIS A 39 -2.59 -3.43 -5.63
N LEU A 40 -2.24 -2.53 -4.72
CA LEU A 40 -1.40 -2.82 -3.55
C LEU A 40 -1.99 -3.96 -2.72
N LEU A 41 -3.26 -3.84 -2.35
CA LEU A 41 -3.91 -4.80 -1.46
C LEU A 41 -4.06 -6.18 -2.09
N LEU A 42 -4.39 -6.25 -3.38
CA LEU A 42 -4.47 -7.54 -4.10
C LEU A 42 -3.10 -8.24 -4.16
N ARG A 43 -2.01 -7.48 -4.30
CA ARG A 43 -0.64 -8.01 -4.32
C ARG A 43 -0.12 -8.39 -2.94
N THR A 44 -0.55 -7.70 -1.87
CA THR A 44 -0.11 -8.02 -0.50
C THR A 44 -0.93 -9.12 0.17
N ARG A 45 -2.20 -9.32 -0.23
CA ARG A 45 -3.12 -10.27 0.41
C ARG A 45 -2.61 -11.72 0.51
N PRO A 46 -1.86 -12.27 -0.46
CA PRO A 46 -1.27 -13.61 -0.33
C PRO A 46 -0.23 -13.74 0.80
N HIS A 47 0.27 -12.63 1.32
CA HIS A 47 1.34 -12.58 2.33
C HIS A 47 0.87 -12.04 3.67
N LEU A 48 -0.14 -11.16 3.65
CA LEU A 48 -0.58 -10.37 4.77
C LEU A 48 -2.10 -10.27 4.83
N LEU A 49 -2.65 -10.67 5.98
CA LEU A 49 -4.05 -10.51 6.33
C LEU A 49 -4.20 -9.42 7.38
N PHE A 50 -5.31 -8.71 7.32
CA PHE A 50 -5.68 -7.67 8.28
C PHE A 50 -6.92 -8.12 9.05
N ARG A 51 -6.89 -7.95 10.36
CA ARG A 51 -7.96 -8.35 11.28
C ARG A 51 -8.39 -7.18 12.16
N ARG A 52 -9.66 -7.17 12.54
CA ARG A 52 -10.22 -6.32 13.59
C ARG A 52 -11.10 -7.20 14.47
N ASP A 53 -10.86 -7.18 15.77
CA ASP A 53 -11.62 -7.97 16.75
C ASP A 53 -11.71 -9.46 16.34
N GLN A 54 -10.58 -10.04 15.92
CA GLN A 54 -10.46 -11.43 15.44
C GLN A 54 -11.15 -11.74 14.09
N ASN A 55 -11.84 -10.79 13.45
CA ASN A 55 -12.46 -10.97 12.13
C ASN A 55 -11.56 -10.46 11.01
N GLU A 56 -11.56 -11.13 9.85
CA GLU A 56 -10.90 -10.61 8.65
C GLU A 56 -11.58 -9.31 8.20
N VAL A 57 -10.78 -8.28 7.94
CA VAL A 57 -11.26 -6.99 7.45
C VAL A 57 -11.59 -7.11 5.97
N THR A 58 -12.69 -6.47 5.55
CA THR A 58 -13.09 -6.53 4.14
C THR A 58 -12.08 -5.83 3.24
N LEU A 59 -11.97 -6.26 1.98
CA LEU A 59 -11.12 -5.57 1.00
C LEU A 59 -11.54 -4.11 0.83
N GLU A 60 -12.84 -3.80 0.92
CA GLU A 60 -13.37 -2.45 0.79
C GLU A 60 -12.86 -1.53 1.91
N ASP A 61 -12.93 -1.97 3.18
CA ASP A 61 -12.42 -1.20 4.32
C ASP A 61 -10.91 -0.95 4.22
N LEU A 62 -10.16 -1.96 3.74
CA LEU A 62 -8.71 -1.83 3.52
C LEU A 62 -8.41 -0.85 2.39
N VAL A 63 -9.17 -0.90 1.29
CA VAL A 63 -9.03 0.02 0.17
C VAL A 63 -9.29 1.44 0.63
N ASP A 64 -10.40 1.69 1.32
CA ASP A 64 -10.76 3.03 1.77
C ASP A 64 -9.70 3.58 2.76
N ARG A 65 -9.20 2.74 3.67
CA ARG A 65 -8.11 3.16 4.58
C ARG A 65 -6.81 3.47 3.85
N THR A 66 -6.48 2.69 2.83
CA THR A 66 -5.28 2.89 2.00
C THR A 66 -5.42 4.14 1.14
N VAL A 67 -6.62 4.40 0.60
CA VAL A 67 -6.94 5.61 -0.16
C VAL A 67 -6.73 6.84 0.71
N ASP A 68 -7.31 6.85 1.92
CA ASP A 68 -7.15 7.96 2.86
C ASP A 68 -5.67 8.20 3.17
N ALA A 69 -4.89 7.13 3.42
CA ALA A 69 -3.46 7.22 3.67
C ALA A 69 -2.70 7.88 2.51
N ILE A 70 -2.92 7.43 1.28
CA ILE A 70 -2.25 8.00 0.09
C ILE A 70 -2.71 9.45 -0.16
N LEU A 71 -3.97 9.79 0.17
CA LEU A 71 -4.45 11.18 0.07
C LEU A 71 -3.79 12.12 1.09
N THR A 72 -3.22 11.61 2.19
CA THR A 72 -2.40 12.42 3.11
C THR A 72 -0.96 12.63 2.64
N VAL A 73 -0.49 11.86 1.65
CA VAL A 73 0.87 12.00 1.13
C VAL A 73 1.05 13.38 0.50
N PRO A 74 2.14 14.11 0.81
CA PRO A 74 2.42 15.41 0.21
C PRO A 74 2.51 15.35 -1.31
N GLU A 75 1.97 16.35 -2.02
CA GLU A 75 1.99 16.38 -3.48
C GLU A 75 3.40 16.29 -4.08
N ARG A 76 4.40 16.89 -3.41
CA ARG A 76 5.81 16.76 -3.83
C ARG A 76 6.28 15.30 -3.91
N VAL A 77 5.85 14.47 -2.95
CA VAL A 77 6.23 13.04 -2.90
C VAL A 77 5.51 12.27 -4.00
N LEU A 78 4.25 12.62 -4.29
CA LEU A 78 3.53 12.04 -5.43
C LEU A 78 4.15 12.47 -6.77
N GLY A 79 4.64 13.71 -6.87
CA GLY A 79 5.43 14.19 -7.99
C GLY A 79 6.69 13.36 -8.18
N ASP A 80 7.48 13.16 -7.13
CA ASP A 80 8.70 12.34 -7.16
C ASP A 80 8.39 10.86 -7.48
N PHE A 81 7.25 10.33 -7.02
CA PHE A 81 6.80 8.98 -7.36
C PHE A 81 6.46 8.84 -8.86
N ALA A 82 5.90 9.89 -9.47
CA ALA A 82 5.53 9.90 -10.88
C ALA A 82 6.69 10.20 -11.84
N GLN A 83 7.89 10.52 -11.34
CA GLN A 83 9.06 10.75 -12.18
C GLN A 83 9.66 9.44 -12.71
N GLU A 84 10.25 9.51 -13.90
CA GLU A 84 11.00 8.39 -14.50
C GLU A 84 12.32 8.12 -13.78
N ASP A 85 12.90 9.13 -13.12
CA ASP A 85 14.20 9.00 -12.44
C ASP A 85 14.09 8.04 -11.24
N ALA A 86 15.01 7.07 -11.17
CA ALA A 86 14.97 5.95 -10.23
C ALA A 86 15.19 6.38 -8.77
N ALA A 87 16.06 7.35 -8.52
CA ALA A 87 16.39 7.79 -7.16
C ALA A 87 15.23 8.53 -6.45
N PRO A 88 14.63 9.60 -7.02
CA PRO A 88 13.49 10.27 -6.39
C PRO A 88 12.28 9.34 -6.27
N ARG A 89 12.05 8.48 -7.28
CA ARG A 89 10.98 7.49 -7.25
C ARG A 89 11.14 6.46 -6.14
N ALA A 90 12.36 5.96 -5.89
CA ALA A 90 12.62 5.01 -4.82
C ALA A 90 12.33 5.61 -3.42
N ALA A 91 12.78 6.85 -3.19
CA ALA A 91 12.50 7.55 -1.93
C ALA A 91 11.00 7.81 -1.73
N ALA A 92 10.30 8.21 -2.79
CA ALA A 92 8.86 8.41 -2.74
C ALA A 92 8.09 7.10 -2.53
N THR A 93 8.53 6.02 -3.16
CA THR A 93 7.98 4.67 -2.98
C THR A 93 8.10 4.22 -1.53
N ASP A 94 9.27 4.40 -0.90
CA ASP A 94 9.48 4.08 0.51
C ASP A 94 8.55 4.90 1.43
N PHE A 95 8.44 6.20 1.17
CA PHE A 95 7.57 7.07 1.95
C PHE A 95 6.09 6.64 1.87
N ILE A 96 5.59 6.36 0.66
CA ILE A 96 4.22 5.91 0.45
C ILE A 96 4.00 4.54 1.12
N ALA A 97 4.93 3.60 0.96
CA ALA A 97 4.85 2.28 1.59
C ALA A 97 4.74 2.38 3.11
N ARG A 98 5.57 3.23 3.75
CA ARG A 98 5.52 3.48 5.19
C ARG A 98 4.21 4.11 5.62
N THR A 99 3.74 5.12 4.89
CA THR A 99 2.48 5.81 5.17
C THR A 99 1.29 4.83 5.14
N VAL A 100 1.21 3.98 4.12
CA VAL A 100 0.15 2.97 3.99
C VAL A 100 0.28 1.92 5.10
N PHE A 101 1.49 1.41 5.35
CA PHE A 101 1.73 0.42 6.39
C PHE A 101 1.33 0.93 7.77
N GLU A 102 1.76 2.13 8.15
CA GLU A 102 1.41 2.77 9.43
C GLU A 102 -0.09 3.01 9.54
N ALA A 103 -0.76 3.44 8.46
CA ALA A 103 -2.20 3.67 8.46
C ALA A 103 -3.02 2.38 8.66
N LEU A 104 -2.56 1.27 8.08
CA LEU A 104 -3.21 -0.03 8.20
C LEU A 104 -2.91 -0.69 9.56
N THR A 105 -1.65 -0.75 9.97
CA THR A 105 -1.23 -1.35 11.25
C THR A 105 -1.67 -0.54 12.48
N GLY A 106 -1.87 0.77 12.33
CA GLY A 106 -2.48 1.60 13.37
C GLY A 106 -4.00 1.43 13.50
N SER A 107 -4.66 0.75 12.55
CA SER A 107 -6.13 0.57 12.52
C SER A 107 -6.59 -0.89 12.56
N PHE A 108 -5.69 -1.82 12.27
CA PHE A 108 -5.95 -3.24 12.13
C PHE A 108 -4.78 -4.05 12.69
N GLU A 109 -5.11 -5.19 13.28
CA GLU A 109 -4.12 -6.22 13.60
C GLU A 109 -3.68 -6.92 12.33
N THR A 110 -2.43 -7.34 12.30
CA THR A 110 -1.87 -8.02 11.13
C THR A 110 -1.54 -9.47 11.44
N ALA A 111 -1.88 -10.36 10.52
CA ALA A 111 -1.53 -11.77 10.57
C ALA A 111 -0.88 -12.19 9.25
N HIS A 112 0.08 -13.11 9.31
CA HIS A 112 0.53 -13.75 8.07
C HIS A 112 -0.60 -14.58 7.50
N ALA A 113 -0.76 -14.54 6.17
CA ALA A 113 -1.61 -15.49 5.49
C ALA A 113 -1.00 -16.88 5.72
N ASP A 114 -1.66 -17.73 6.51
CA ASP A 114 -1.22 -19.11 6.69
C ASP A 114 -1.12 -19.77 5.31
N ARG A 115 0.05 -20.32 5.00
CA ARG A 115 0.22 -21.15 3.81
C ARG A 115 -0.68 -22.38 4.03
N PRO A 116 -1.66 -22.68 3.15
CA PRO A 116 -2.36 -23.95 3.24
C PRO A 116 -1.35 -25.05 2.89
N GLY A 117 -0.80 -25.73 3.90
CA GLY A 117 0.17 -26.80 3.71
C GLY A 117 1.23 -26.86 4.80
N GLY A 118 0.82 -27.24 6.01
CA GLY A 118 1.72 -27.68 7.08
C GLY A 118 1.17 -28.97 7.69
N VAL A 119 1.21 -30.05 6.91
CA VAL A 119 1.18 -31.44 7.42
C VAL A 119 2.60 -31.97 7.44
#